data_AF-A0A3C1NB33-F1
#
_entry.id   AF-A0A3C1NB33-F1
#
_cell.length_a   1.000
_cell.length_b   1.000
_cell.length_c   1.000
_cell.angle_alpha   90.00
_cell.angle_beta   90.00
_cell.angle_gamma   90.00
#
_symmetry.space_group_name_H-M   'P 1'
#
loop_
_entity.id
_entity.type
_entity.pdbx_description
1 polymer ?
#
loop_
_entity_poly.entity_id
_entity_poly.type
_entity_poly.pdbx_seq_one_letter_code
_entity_poly.pdbx_strand_id
1 'polypeptide(L)'
;IDWSLSGLPYQTAEGELVGAVIAAVESVTNHHPNLSTDGGTSDGRFIAPTGAQVIELGPINRTIHRIDEQVDLHDLDLLSAIYENILIRLLS
;
A
#
# COMPACT_ATOMS: atom_id res chain seq x y z
N ILE A 1 12.36 27.67 -20.80
CA ILE A 1 12.06 26.72 -19.68
C ILE A 1 11.42 25.52 -20.34
N ASP A 2 11.98 24.33 -20.16
CA ASP A 2 11.36 23.07 -20.58
C ASP A 2 10.73 22.39 -19.36
N TRP A 3 9.45 22.07 -19.47
CA TRP A 3 8.69 21.39 -18.43
C TRP A 3 8.51 19.92 -18.80
N SER A 4 8.70 19.03 -17.83
CA SER A 4 8.41 17.60 -17.96
C SER A 4 7.45 17.18 -16.85
N LEU A 5 6.33 16.57 -17.25
CA LEU A 5 5.35 16.01 -16.32
C LEU A 5 5.72 14.57 -15.99
N SER A 6 6.07 14.29 -14.73
CA SER A 6 6.53 12.97 -14.29
C SER A 6 5.40 11.95 -14.04
N GLY A 7 4.17 12.43 -13.84
CA GLY A 7 3.01 11.57 -13.61
C GLY A 7 1.75 12.36 -13.27
N LEU A 8 0.59 11.78 -13.60
CA LEU A 8 -0.72 12.27 -13.17
C LEU A 8 -1.06 11.69 -11.78
N PRO A 9 -1.82 12.41 -10.95
CA PRO A 9 -2.33 11.85 -9.70
C PRO A 9 -3.36 10.75 -9.99
N TYR A 10 -3.46 9.78 -9.08
CA TYR A 10 -4.53 8.79 -9.06
C TYR A 10 -5.08 8.66 -7.64
N GLN A 11 -6.32 8.19 -7.54
CA GLN A 11 -6.98 7.89 -6.28
C GLN A 11 -7.88 6.69 -6.48
N THR A 12 -7.75 5.71 -5.59
CA THR A 12 -8.68 4.58 -5.52
C THR A 12 -9.83 4.98 -4.61
N ALA A 13 -11.05 4.99 -5.14
CA ALA A 13 -12.25 5.21 -4.35
C ALA A 13 -12.47 4.03 -3.38
N GLU A 14 -13.35 4.22 -2.39
CA GLU A 14 -13.81 3.12 -1.54
C GLU A 14 -14.29 1.93 -2.38
N GLY A 15 -13.88 0.72 -1.98
CA GLY A 15 -14.12 -0.49 -2.76
C GLY A 15 -13.67 -1.75 -2.05
N GLU A 16 -13.89 -2.88 -2.70
CA GLU A 16 -13.60 -4.21 -2.18
C GLU A 16 -12.14 -4.37 -1.72
N LEU A 17 -11.17 -3.87 -2.49
CA LEU A 17 -9.75 -3.93 -2.13
C LEU A 17 -9.47 -3.11 -0.86
N VAL A 18 -10.04 -1.90 -0.75
CA VAL A 18 -9.87 -1.04 0.43
C VAL A 18 -10.42 -1.73 1.67
N GLY A 19 -11.63 -2.29 1.59
CA GLY A 19 -12.25 -3.02 2.69
C GLY A 19 -11.46 -4.26 3.10
N ALA A 20 -10.97 -5.05 2.13
CA ALA A 20 -10.16 -6.23 2.39
C ALA A 20 -8.84 -5.89 3.08
N VAL A 21 -8.15 -4.83 2.64
CA VAL A 21 -6.90 -4.35 3.25
C VAL A 21 -7.13 -3.88 4.68
N ILE A 22 -8.16 -3.06 4.93
CA ILE A 22 -8.48 -2.57 6.29
C ILE A 22 -8.72 -3.76 7.22
N ALA A 23 -9.61 -4.68 6.83
CA ALA A 23 -9.98 -5.82 7.66
C ALA A 23 -8.80 -6.79 7.89
N ALA A 24 -7.91 -6.95 6.91
CA ALA A 24 -6.71 -7.77 7.05
C ALA A 24 -5.72 -7.16 8.03
N VAL A 25 -5.39 -5.87 7.87
CA VAL A 25 -4.48 -5.16 8.77
C VAL A 25 -5.01 -5.19 10.20
N GLU A 26 -6.30 -4.90 10.40
CA GLU A 26 -6.93 -4.96 11.72
C GLU A 26 -6.86 -6.36 12.33
N SER A 27 -7.13 -7.41 11.54
CA SER A 27 -7.13 -8.78 12.06
C SER A 27 -5.76 -9.29 12.49
N VAL A 28 -4.69 -8.88 11.79
CA VAL A 28 -3.33 -9.34 12.06
C VAL A 28 -2.66 -8.47 13.13
N THR A 29 -2.91 -7.16 13.13
CA THR A 29 -2.18 -6.21 13.97
C THR A 29 -2.99 -5.66 15.13
N ASN A 30 -4.33 -5.81 15.14
CA ASN A 30 -5.26 -5.12 16.02
C ASN A 30 -5.24 -3.58 15.90
N HIS A 31 -4.78 -3.04 14.78
CA HIS A 31 -4.74 -1.60 14.51
C HIS A 31 -5.55 -1.26 13.26
N HIS A 32 -6.36 -0.20 13.33
CA HIS A 32 -7.06 0.35 12.16
C HIS A 32 -6.08 1.19 11.32
N PRO A 33 -5.83 0.87 10.04
CA PRO A 33 -4.93 1.66 9.20
C PRO A 33 -5.52 3.03 8.87
N ASN A 34 -4.66 4.03 8.66
CA ASN A 34 -5.06 5.33 8.13
C ASN A 34 -4.94 5.32 6.59
N LEU A 35 -5.99 5.70 5.87
CA LEU A 35 -5.95 5.86 4.42
C LEU A 35 -5.32 7.22 4.08
N SER A 36 -4.15 7.20 3.45
CA SER A 36 -3.40 8.40 3.11
C SER A 36 -3.02 8.44 1.63
N THR A 37 -2.92 9.65 1.08
CA THR A 37 -2.33 9.97 -0.23
C THR A 37 -1.03 10.77 -0.07
N ASP A 38 -0.49 10.83 1.15
CA ASP A 38 0.74 11.56 1.45
C ASP A 38 1.98 10.78 1.02
N GLY A 39 3.12 11.48 0.92
CA GLY A 39 4.40 10.89 0.57
C GLY A 39 4.77 11.11 -0.91
N GLY A 40 5.42 10.12 -1.50
CA GLY A 40 5.91 10.15 -2.88
C GLY A 40 4.87 9.66 -3.89
N THR A 41 5.36 9.16 -5.03
CA THR A 41 4.52 8.48 -6.04
C THR A 41 5.01 7.05 -6.22
N SER A 42 4.13 6.17 -6.68
CA SER A 42 4.47 4.81 -7.09
C SER A 42 4.03 4.55 -8.53
N ASP A 43 4.35 3.36 -9.03
CA ASP A 43 3.89 2.90 -10.33
C ASP A 43 2.39 2.53 -10.36
N GLY A 44 1.69 2.66 -9.23
CA GLY A 44 0.23 2.63 -9.18
C GLY A 44 -0.42 3.62 -10.15
N ARG A 45 0.26 4.74 -10.46
CA ARG A 45 -0.20 5.73 -11.47
C ARG A 45 -0.33 5.17 -12.89
N PHE A 46 0.39 4.10 -13.21
CA PHE A 46 0.29 3.42 -14.51
C PHE A 46 -0.74 2.28 -14.49
N ILE A 47 -1.04 1.73 -13.31
CA ILE A 47 -2.00 0.63 -13.13
C ILE A 47 -3.42 1.18 -13.00
N ALA A 48 -3.63 2.26 -12.25
CA ALA A 48 -4.96 2.84 -12.03
C ALA A 48 -5.76 3.13 -13.33
N PRO A 49 -5.14 3.59 -14.45
CA PRO A 49 -5.84 3.78 -15.72
C PRO A 49 -6.41 2.51 -16.36
N THR A 50 -6.00 1.31 -15.93
CA THR A 50 -6.59 0.05 -16.41
C THR A 50 -7.96 -0.22 -15.82
N GLY A 51 -8.42 0.59 -14.86
CA GLY A 51 -9.66 0.38 -14.11
C GLY A 51 -9.49 -0.51 -12.88
N ALA A 52 -8.27 -0.90 -12.54
CA ALA A 52 -7.99 -1.65 -11.32
C ALA A 52 -8.06 -0.75 -10.07
N GLN A 53 -8.52 -1.31 -8.94
CA GLN A 53 -8.32 -0.68 -7.63
C GLN A 53 -6.85 -0.84 -7.23
N VAL A 54 -6.21 0.25 -6.78
CA VAL A 54 -4.78 0.27 -6.44
C VAL A 54 -4.58 0.80 -5.02
N ILE A 55 -3.89 0.03 -4.19
CA ILE A 55 -3.49 0.41 -2.83
C ILE A 55 -2.00 0.11 -2.67
N GLU A 56 -1.33 0.95 -1.88
CA GLU A 56 0.03 0.70 -1.41
C GLU A 56 -0.01 0.29 0.07
N LEU A 57 0.67 -0.80 0.38
CA LEU A 57 0.82 -1.33 1.73
C LEU A 57 2.22 -1.92 1.84
N GLY A 58 2.95 -1.58 2.91
CA GLY A 58 4.31 -2.05 3.12
C GLY A 58 4.83 -1.72 4.52
N PRO A 59 6.11 -2.04 4.81
CA PRO A 59 6.73 -1.79 6.10
C PRO A 59 7.02 -0.29 6.32
N ILE A 60 7.52 0.05 7.51
CA ILE A 60 7.85 1.42 7.89
C ILE A 60 8.89 2.02 6.93
N ASN A 61 8.53 3.11 6.25
CA ASN A 61 9.37 3.76 5.23
C ASN A 61 10.41 4.78 5.80
N ARG A 62 10.61 4.83 7.11
CA ARG A 62 11.43 5.87 7.80
C ARG A 62 12.88 5.95 7.32
N THR A 63 13.43 4.83 6.85
CA THR A 63 14.85 4.66 6.52
C THR A 63 15.10 4.51 5.01
N ILE A 64 14.07 4.55 4.16
CA ILE A 64 14.25 4.40 2.70
C ILE A 64 15.17 5.48 2.16
N HIS A 65 16.04 5.11 1.21
CA HIS A 65 17.00 6.02 0.57
C HIS A 65 17.98 6.69 1.55
N ARG A 66 18.32 6.03 2.66
CA ARG A 66 19.34 6.47 3.63
C ARG A 66 20.42 5.41 3.80
N ILE A 67 21.58 5.83 4.32
CA ILE A 67 22.60 4.89 4.80
C ILE A 67 21.98 4.09 5.97
N ASP A 68 22.32 2.81 6.06
CA ASP A 68 21.78 1.86 7.03
C ASP A 68 20.25 1.68 6.93
N GLU A 69 19.74 1.58 5.71
CA GLU A 69 18.36 1.16 5.44
C GLU A 69 18.08 -0.21 6.07
N GLN A 70 16.95 -0.32 6.77
CA GLN A 70 16.60 -1.49 7.57
C GLN A 70 15.10 -1.60 7.75
N VAL A 71 14.65 -2.81 8.06
CA VAL A 71 13.28 -3.18 8.37
C VAL A 71 13.27 -4.09 9.61
N ASP A 72 12.22 -4.03 10.41
CA ASP A 72 12.04 -4.98 11.52
C ASP A 72 11.71 -6.37 10.96
N LEU A 73 12.38 -7.41 11.46
CA LEU A 73 12.14 -8.77 11.00
C LEU A 73 10.72 -9.25 11.35
N HIS A 74 10.18 -8.82 12.49
CA HIS A 74 8.82 -9.15 12.89
C HIS A 74 7.77 -8.49 11.97
N ASP A 75 8.03 -7.27 11.51
CA ASP A 75 7.14 -6.58 10.58
C ASP A 75 7.03 -7.33 9.25
N LEU A 76 8.08 -8.04 8.82
CA LEU A 76 8.03 -8.85 7.59
C LEU A 76 7.07 -10.05 7.74
N ASP A 77 7.10 -10.72 8.90
CA ASP A 77 6.18 -11.83 9.19
C ASP A 77 4.73 -11.34 9.25
N LEU A 78 4.49 -10.21 9.92
CA LEU A 78 3.17 -9.58 9.98
C LEU A 78 2.68 -9.17 8.59
N LEU A 79 3.55 -8.55 7.78
CA LEU A 79 3.20 -8.10 6.43
C LEU A 79 2.84 -9.29 5.53
N SER A 80 3.56 -10.41 5.64
CA SER A 80 3.22 -11.64 4.93
C SER A 80 1.83 -12.16 5.32
N ALA A 81 1.53 -12.21 6.63
CA ALA A 81 0.22 -12.64 7.12
C ALA A 81 -0.92 -11.70 6.67
N ILE A 82 -0.66 -10.38 6.60
CA ILE A 82 -1.63 -9.42 6.08
C ILE A 82 -1.92 -9.67 4.60
N TYR A 83 -0.89 -9.87 3.77
CA TYR A 83 -1.09 -10.16 2.34
C TYR A 83 -1.85 -11.46 2.12
N GLU A 84 -1.53 -12.52 2.87
CA GLU A 84 -2.27 -13.78 2.82
C GLU A 84 -3.75 -13.56 3.17
N ASN A 85 -4.03 -12.80 4.23
CA ASN A 85 -5.40 -12.51 4.65
C ASN A 85 -6.18 -11.70 3.59
N ILE A 86 -5.53 -10.74 2.91
CA ILE A 86 -6.11 -10.00 1.77
C ILE A 86 -6.48 -10.96 0.64
N LEU A 87 -5.58 -11.86 0.27
CA LEU A 87 -5.82 -12.84 -0.79
C LEU A 87 -7.01 -13.74 -0.45
N ILE A 88 -7.09 -14.25 0.78
CA ILE A 88 -8.22 -15.08 1.24
C ILE A 88 -9.54 -14.29 1.13
N ARG A 89 -9.58 -13.05 1.61
CA ARG A 89 -10.81 -12.23 1.58
C ARG A 89 -11.33 -11.91 0.19
N LEU A 90 -10.44 -11.81 -0.80
CA LEU A 90 -10.80 -11.44 -2.17
C LEU A 90 -11.07 -12.65 -3.08
N LEU A 91 -10.52 -13.82 -2.75
CA LEU A 91 -10.47 -14.97 -3.67
C LEU A 91 -11.09 -16.26 -3.12
N SER A 92 -11.56 -16.26 -1.86
CA SER A 92 -12.24 -17.41 -1.23
C SER A 92 -13.73 -17.14 -1.07
#